data_AF-K2BJ10-F1
#
_entry.id   AF-K2BJ10-F1
#
_cell.length_a   1.000
_cell.length_b   1.000
_cell.length_c   1.000
_cell.angle_alpha   90.00
_cell.angle_beta   90.00
_cell.angle_gamma   90.00
#
_symmetry.space_group_name_H-M   'P 1'
#
loop_
_entity.id
_entity.type
_entity.pdbx_description
1 polymer ?
#
loop_
_entity_poly.entity_id
_entity_poly.type
_entity_poly.pdbx_seq_one_letter_code
_entity_poly.pdbx_strand_id
1 'polypeptide(L)'
;ASIINRYKLMIESGRLYSKALENEKEKHQMGVSTLMDVLNLEDRLGQAELALESAVFEYASAITELKFEAGCLGRMGTSECEIRIEDIISLPDVNNIEK
;
A
#
# COMPACT_ATOMS: atom_id res chain seq x y z
N ALA A 1 -11.27 7.81 8.07
CA ALA A 1 -11.23 6.53 7.32
C ALA A 1 -10.09 5.68 7.87
N SER A 2 -10.29 4.38 8.10
CA SER A 2 -9.24 3.47 8.59
C SER A 2 -8.09 3.34 7.58
N ILE A 3 -6.85 3.23 8.04
CA ILE A 3 -5.63 3.09 7.21
C ILE A 3 -5.75 1.89 6.26
N ILE A 4 -6.31 0.78 6.73
CA ILE A 4 -6.61 -0.42 5.90
C ILE A 4 -7.56 -0.08 4.75
N ASN A 5 -8.55 0.77 5.02
CA ASN A 5 -9.50 1.19 3.98
C ASN A 5 -8.83 2.10 2.95
N ARG A 6 -7.90 2.98 3.38
CA ARG A 6 -7.09 3.79 2.47
C ARG A 6 -6.23 2.91 1.57
N TYR A 7 -5.54 1.92 2.12
CA TYR A 7 -4.75 0.96 1.35
C TYR A 7 -5.59 0.24 0.28
N LYS A 8 -6.76 -0.30 0.65
CA LYS A 8 -7.68 -0.94 -0.30
C LYS A 8 -8.16 -0.01 -1.41
N LEU A 9 -8.51 1.22 -1.07
CA LEU A 9 -8.96 2.22 -2.05
C LEU A 9 -7.84 2.60 -3.03
N MET A 10 -6.59 2.68 -2.58
CA MET A 10 -5.46 3.01 -3.45
C MET A 10 -5.13 1.88 -4.42
N ILE A 11 -5.22 0.61 -4.00
CA ILE A 11 -5.11 -0.53 -4.92
C ILE A 11 -6.17 -0.46 -6.02
N GLU A 12 -7.43 -0.23 -5.62
CA GLU A 12 -8.54 -0.18 -6.58
C GLU A 12 -8.41 1.01 -7.54
N SER A 13 -7.97 2.16 -7.03
CA SER A 13 -7.66 3.36 -7.83
C SER A 13 -6.61 3.07 -8.90
N GLY A 14 -5.49 2.43 -8.54
CA GLY A 14 -4.45 2.05 -9.51
C GLY A 14 -4.97 1.09 -10.59
N ARG A 15 -5.80 0.11 -10.21
CA ARG A 15 -6.44 -0.81 -11.16
C ARG A 15 -7.35 -0.09 -12.15
N LEU A 16 -8.12 0.89 -11.68
CA LEU A 16 -9.01 1.68 -12.53
C LEU A 16 -8.22 2.57 -13.50
N TYR A 17 -7.15 3.23 -13.04
CA TYR A 17 -6.32 4.07 -13.90
C TYR A 17 -5.53 3.25 -14.93
N SER A 18 -5.03 2.07 -14.56
CA SER A 18 -4.38 1.15 -15.49
C SER A 18 -5.32 0.74 -16.63
N LYS A 19 -6.55 0.35 -16.30
CA LYS A 19 -7.58 0.02 -17.31
C LYS A 19 -8.00 1.24 -18.13
N ALA A 20 -8.12 2.41 -17.51
CA ALA A 20 -8.46 3.64 -18.22
C ALA A 20 -7.36 4.03 -19.23
N LEU A 21 -6.10 3.85 -18.87
CA LEU A 21 -4.96 4.11 -19.75
C LEU A 21 -4.96 3.17 -20.97
N GLU A 22 -5.24 1.88 -20.77
CA GLU A 22 -5.36 0.92 -21.87
C GLU A 22 -6.46 1.34 -22.85
N ASN A 23 -7.65 1.68 -22.35
CA ASN A 23 -8.75 2.15 -23.19
C ASN A 23 -8.37 3.44 -23.94
N GLU A 24 -7.64 4.35 -23.30
CA GLU A 24 -7.27 5.63 -23.94
C GLU A 24 -6.20 5.44 -25.02
N LYS A 25 -5.27 4.49 -24.82
CA LYS A 25 -4.31 4.08 -25.85
C LYS A 25 -5.02 3.50 -27.07
N GLU A 26 -6.05 2.67 -26.87
CA GLU A 26 -6.87 2.15 -27.98
C GLU A 26 -7.61 3.28 -28.71
N LYS A 27 -8.26 4.19 -27.99
CA LYS A 27 -8.95 5.34 -28.60
C LYS A 27 -7.97 6.22 -29.39
N HIS A 28 -6.75 6.41 -28.89
CA HIS A 28 -5.73 7.18 -29.57
C HIS A 28 -5.30 6.52 -30.89
N GLN A 29 -5.11 5.19 -30.87
CA GLN A 29 -4.82 4.41 -32.09
C GLN A 29 -5.95 4.49 -33.12
N MET A 30 -7.20 4.60 -32.66
CA MET A 30 -8.38 4.81 -33.51
C MET A 30 -8.55 6.27 -33.97
N GLY A 31 -7.68 7.20 -33.54
CA GLY A 31 -7.77 8.62 -33.86
C GLY A 31 -8.89 9.37 -33.14
N VAL A 32 -9.51 8.75 -32.14
CA VAL A 32 -10.63 9.31 -31.34
C VAL A 32 -10.11 10.14 -30.16
N SER A 33 -8.90 9.86 -29.70
CA SER A 33 -8.26 10.53 -28.56
C SER A 33 -6.90 11.11 -28.93
N THR A 34 -6.44 12.10 -28.17
CA THR A 34 -5.14 12.75 -28.42
C THR A 34 -4.02 12.10 -27.62
N LEU A 35 -2.77 12.31 -28.04
CA LEU A 35 -1.61 11.90 -27.26
C LEU A 35 -1.59 12.56 -25.87
N MET A 36 -2.12 13.78 -25.76
CA MET A 36 -2.19 14.50 -24.49
C MET A 36 -3.11 13.81 -23.49
N ASP A 37 -4.22 13.22 -23.96
CA ASP A 37 -5.16 12.48 -23.10
C ASP A 37 -4.52 11.21 -22.54
N VAL A 38 -3.74 10.51 -23.38
CA VAL A 38 -2.95 9.34 -22.95
C VAL A 38 -1.92 9.75 -21.89
N LEU A 39 -1.15 10.83 -22.14
CA LEU A 39 -0.14 11.32 -21.19
C LEU A 39 -0.75 11.75 -19.86
N ASN A 40 -1.90 12.42 -19.88
CA ASN A 40 -2.62 12.81 -18.67
C ASN A 40 -3.06 11.59 -17.85
N LEU A 41 -3.42 10.49 -18.51
CA LEU A 41 -3.77 9.23 -17.84
C LEU A 41 -2.55 8.49 -17.31
N GLU A 42 -1.41 8.53 -18.01
CA GLU A 42 -0.14 8.00 -17.49
C GLU A 42 0.31 8.74 -16.23
N ASP A 43 0.24 10.07 -16.22
CA ASP A 43 0.56 10.87 -15.03
C ASP A 43 -0.37 10.53 -13.85
N ARG A 44 -1.68 10.40 -14.09
CA ARG A 44 -2.63 9.99 -13.06
C ARG A 44 -2.37 8.58 -12.52
N LEU A 45 -1.98 7.64 -13.38
CA LEU A 45 -1.57 6.31 -12.95
C LEU A 45 -0.32 6.39 -12.07
N GLY A 46 0.70 7.14 -12.49
CA GLY A 46 1.91 7.34 -11.69
C GLY A 46 1.63 7.97 -10.33
N GLN A 47 0.75 8.97 -10.27
CA GLN A 47 0.30 9.56 -9.00
C GLN A 47 -0.43 8.55 -8.11
N ALA A 48 -1.25 7.67 -8.68
CA ALA A 48 -1.94 6.62 -7.93
C ALA A 48 -0.95 5.58 -7.37
N GLU A 49 0.10 5.23 -8.11
CA GLU A 49 1.17 4.33 -7.65
C GLU A 49 1.96 4.94 -6.49
N LEU A 50 2.34 6.21 -6.59
CA LEU A 50 3.01 6.93 -5.48
C LEU A 50 2.13 7.02 -4.23
N ALA A 51 0.82 7.21 -4.42
CA ALA A 51 -0.15 7.22 -3.33
C ALA A 51 -0.30 5.84 -2.67
N LEU A 52 -0.22 4.76 -3.45
CA LEU A 52 -0.22 3.39 -2.94
C LEU A 52 1.02 3.13 -2.07
N GLU A 53 2.20 3.49 -2.54
CA GLU A 53 3.45 3.32 -1.78
C GLU A 53 3.40 4.09 -0.46
N SER A 54 2.88 5.32 -0.49
CA SER A 54 2.67 6.12 0.72
C SER A 54 1.70 5.44 1.70
N ALA A 55 0.61 4.87 1.19
CA ALA A 55 -0.36 4.14 2.01
C ALA A 55 0.22 2.84 2.61
N VAL A 56 1.11 2.15 1.88
CA VAL A 56 1.85 0.98 2.39
C VAL A 56 2.75 1.40 3.56
N PHE A 57 3.50 2.49 3.38
CA PHE A 57 4.39 3.00 4.42
C PHE A 57 3.61 3.45 5.68
N GLU A 58 2.50 4.17 5.50
CA GLU A 58 1.61 4.54 6.62
C GLU A 58 1.11 3.30 7.37
N TYR A 59 0.69 2.27 6.64
CA TYR A 59 0.18 1.04 7.24
C TYR A 59 1.27 0.27 8.00
N ALA A 60 2.45 0.11 7.41
CA ALA A 60 3.58 -0.53 8.07
C ALA A 60 4.02 0.23 9.32
N SER A 61 4.06 1.57 9.25
CA SER A 61 4.40 2.42 10.40
C SER A 61 3.39 2.25 11.53
N ALA A 62 2.09 2.27 11.21
CA ALA A 62 1.04 2.08 12.21
C ALA A 62 1.08 0.70 12.87
N ILE A 63 1.40 -0.37 12.12
CA ILE A 63 1.61 -1.71 12.70
C ILE A 63 2.82 -1.70 13.63
N THR A 64 3.91 -1.06 13.22
CA THR A 64 5.15 -1.01 13.99
C THR A 64 4.94 -0.27 15.32
N GLU A 65 4.26 0.89 15.27
CA GLU A 65 3.88 1.65 16.46
C GLU A 65 2.99 0.82 17.40
N LEU A 66 1.98 0.15 16.85
CA LEU A 66 1.09 -0.73 17.62
C LEU A 66 1.88 -1.85 18.30
N LYS A 67 2.82 -2.48 17.60
CA LYS A 67 3.65 -3.57 18.15
C LYS A 67 4.64 -3.06 19.19
N PHE A 68 5.18 -1.87 19.01
CA PHE A 68 6.04 -1.23 19.99
C PHE A 68 5.28 -0.94 21.28
N GLU A 69 4.10 -0.33 21.19
CA GLU A 69 3.25 -0.02 22.35
C GLU A 69 2.74 -1.29 23.04
N ALA A 70 2.42 -2.33 22.28
CA ALA A 70 2.05 -3.64 22.80
C ALA A 70 3.24 -4.47 23.32
N GLY A 71 4.48 -4.01 23.16
CA GLY A 71 5.69 -4.71 23.61
C GLY A 71 5.99 -6.00 22.85
N CYS A 72 5.39 -6.22 21.67
CA CYS A 72 5.51 -7.45 20.88
C CYS A 72 6.32 -7.28 19.59
N LEU A 73 7.02 -6.15 19.44
CA LEU A 73 7.82 -5.85 18.25
C LEU A 73 9.05 -6.75 18.10
N GLY A 74 9.62 -7.24 19.21
CA GLY A 74 10.80 -8.09 19.21
C GLY A 74 10.59 -9.36 20.01
N ARG A 75 11.29 -10.42 19.62
CA ARG A 75 11.34 -11.64 20.42
C ARG A 75 12.47 -11.51 21.42
N MET A 76 12.16 -11.71 22.71
CA MET A 76 13.19 -11.80 23.72
C MET A 76 13.92 -13.14 23.58
N GLY A 77 15.13 -13.10 23.01
CA GLY A 77 16.12 -14.18 23.16
C GLY A 77 16.84 -14.06 24.51
N THR A 78 17.60 -15.09 24.91
CA THR A 78 18.23 -15.24 26.24
C THR A 78 19.06 -14.05 26.74
N SER A 79 19.44 -13.08 25.89
CA SER A 79 20.04 -11.80 26.30
C SER A 79 19.93 -10.65 25.28
N GLU A 80 19.33 -10.87 24.11
CA GLU A 80 19.24 -9.86 23.04
C GLU A 80 17.83 -9.82 22.45
N CYS A 81 17.35 -8.61 22.12
CA CYS A 81 16.09 -8.41 21.41
C CYS A 81 16.35 -8.52 19.91
N GLU A 82 15.82 -9.56 19.27
CA GLU A 82 15.90 -9.74 17.83
C GLU A 82 14.62 -9.20 17.18
N ILE A 83 14.76 -8.22 16.28
CA ILE A 83 13.67 -7.67 15.46
C ILE A 83 13.90 -8.12 14.02
N ARG A 84 12.93 -8.84 13.44
CA ARG A 84 12.98 -9.24 12.03
C ARG A 84 12.06 -8.36 11.18
N ILE A 85 12.36 -8.27 9.88
CA ILE A 85 11.48 -7.58 8.92
C ILE A 85 10.06 -8.15 8.95
N GLU A 86 9.93 -9.46 9.13
CA GLU A 86 8.64 -10.17 9.27
C GLU A 86 7.80 -9.65 10.45
N ASP A 87 8.45 -9.16 11.51
CA ASP A 87 7.79 -8.59 12.68
C ASP A 87 7.29 -7.15 12.41
N ILE A 88 7.70 -6.52 11.31
CA ILE A 88 7.31 -5.14 10.95
C ILE A 88 6.15 -5.14 9.95
N ILE A 89 6.00 -6.21 9.17
CA ILE A 89 5.00 -6.32 8.09
C ILE A 89 3.79 -7.21 8.42
N SER A 90 3.85 -7.98 9.50
CA SER A 90 2.77 -8.87 9.94
C SER A 90 1.90 -8.23 11.02
N LEU A 91 0.62 -8.53 11.07
CA LEU A 91 -0.21 -8.19 12.23
C LEU A 91 0.21 -9.05 13.45
N PRO A 92 0.19 -8.51 14.68
CA PRO A 92 0.46 -9.29 15.87
C PRO A 92 -0.57 -10.42 16.00
N ASP A 93 -0.10 -11.64 16.29
CA ASP A 93 -0.98 -12.80 16.50
C ASP A 93 -1.75 -12.62 17.82
N VAL A 94 -3.07 -12.54 17.72
CA VAL A 94 -3.99 -12.26 18.84
C VAL A 94 -4.09 -13.46 19.80
N ASN A 95 -3.54 -14.62 19.43
CA ASN A 95 -3.60 -15.84 20.23
C ASN A 95 -2.77 -15.79 21.52
N ASN A 96 -1.95 -14.76 21.74
CA ASN A 96 -1.11 -14.60 22.95
C ASN A 96 -1.68 -13.61 23.99
N ILE A 97 -2.97 -13.23 23.91
CA ILE A 97 -3.62 -12.38 24.93
C ILE A 97 -4.23 -13.21 26.08
N GLU A 98 -4.02 -14.54 26.11
CA GLU A 98 -4.35 -15.38 27.28
C GLU A 98 -3.09 -15.82 28.04
N LYS A 99 -2.60 -14.96 28.95
CA LYS A 99 -2.34 -15.23 30.38
C LYS A 99 -1.53 -14.15 31.05
#